data_AF-A0A9P3WT26-F1
#
_entry.id   AF-A0A9P3WT26-F1
#
_cell.length_a   1.000
_cell.length_b   1.000
_cell.length_c   1.000
_cell.angle_alpha   90.00
_cell.angle_beta   90.00
_cell.angle_gamma   90.00
#
_symmetry.space_group_name_H-M   'P 1'
#
loop_
_entity.id
_entity.type
_entity.pdbx_description
1 polymer ?
#
loop_
_entity_poly.entity_id
_entity_poly.type
_entity_poly.pdbx_seq_one_letter_code
_entity_poly.pdbx_strand_id
1 'polypeptide(L)'
;MDYKNIAQEILLNVGGKENVNEVTHCMTRLRFKVKSASKVNKDKLSKTEGVITVVESMGQIQVVIGNKVKKVYDEVIKIVPQSNEVGKKNESQEKQGIINSILSAVAGIFTPTIPAIAGVGMIKGILSVLAMYYMNKNGVDIKETQSYIILNAMADSIFYFMPIILGYTAAKVFNANKIISMVLGATLCYPTFTALMAGEESVRFLGLAVTKATYTSSVIPIIIAIWALSYVEKVLEKYIPEVIKIIMVPTLSLVVMLPATLFLFGPIGIYIGNVINFSYKYIYELSPALCGAFVGGLWCVLVIFGAHRALLPIGISDVAQTGRQNLLAFAGAANFSQAGAALGVFFKTKNQGLKTISMSATITALFGITEPAIYGANLRLKKPMVCAVICGAVGGAIMGMGGAYGNAFANQGILTIPVYAEAGALGFLSYLGGCAIAFFGSAISTYLVGFEDLEESSNKENSSIKIETKDGVIDITSPVEGECIELSEVKDDVFASKAMGEGIAVLPTKGVITAPTDCEVASLFPTLHAIGLRLDNGAEMLIHVGINTVELNGKYFTKHVNQGDLVKKGDKLISFDIDKIKNAGYDVTTPVIVNNTFDFGQVVSCKSSYVSTNDNIISLVLVGN
;
A
#
# COMPACT_ATOMS: atom_id res chain seq x y z
N MET A 1 23.17 29.70 -8.03
CA MET A 1 21.82 29.50 -7.47
C MET A 1 21.93 29.29 -5.98
N ASP A 2 21.55 30.32 -5.22
CA ASP A 2 21.47 30.24 -3.76
C ASP A 2 20.05 29.76 -3.39
N TYR A 3 19.94 28.50 -2.97
CA TYR A 3 18.66 27.87 -2.62
C TYR A 3 17.98 28.55 -1.44
N LYS A 4 18.73 29.25 -0.58
CA LYS A 4 18.21 30.00 0.56
C LYS A 4 17.45 31.25 0.10
N ASN A 5 17.99 31.96 -0.90
CA ASN A 5 17.34 33.14 -1.48
C ASN A 5 16.06 32.74 -2.23
N ILE A 6 16.11 31.64 -3.00
CA ILE A 6 14.94 31.10 -3.72
C ILE A 6 13.84 30.68 -2.72
N ALA A 7 14.20 30.00 -1.63
CA ALA A 7 13.25 29.63 -0.59
C ALA A 7 12.60 30.85 0.09
N GLN A 8 13.37 31.90 0.39
CA GLN A 8 12.86 33.15 0.96
C GLN A 8 11.91 33.88 0.00
N GLU A 9 12.27 33.95 -1.28
CA GLU A 9 11.48 34.62 -2.30
C GLU A 9 10.17 33.88 -2.60
N ILE A 10 10.20 32.54 -2.67
CA ILE A 10 8.98 31.72 -2.74
C ILE A 10 8.12 31.98 -1.49
N LEU A 11 8.71 32.01 -0.29
CA LEU A 11 7.96 32.17 0.94
C LEU A 11 7.28 33.55 1.05
N LEU A 12 7.97 34.61 0.62
CA LEU A 12 7.42 35.97 0.55
C LEU A 12 6.21 36.01 -0.38
N ASN A 13 6.33 35.39 -1.57
CA ASN A 13 5.29 35.46 -2.58
C ASN A 13 4.11 34.49 -2.33
N VAL A 14 4.24 33.48 -1.46
CA VAL A 14 3.06 32.72 -0.93
C VAL A 14 2.34 33.44 0.21
N GLY A 15 2.69 34.69 0.51
CA GLY A 15 2.05 35.51 1.56
C GLY A 15 2.78 35.47 2.92
N GLY A 16 4.04 35.03 2.94
CA GLY A 16 4.88 34.94 4.12
C GLY A 16 4.67 33.68 4.95
N LYS A 17 5.58 33.46 5.92
CA LYS A 17 5.58 32.27 6.81
C LYS A 17 4.25 32.04 7.55
N GLU A 18 3.50 33.11 7.83
CA GLU A 18 2.26 33.06 8.60
C GLU A 18 1.04 32.65 7.77
N ASN A 19 1.13 32.78 6.44
CA ASN A 19 0.10 32.35 5.51
C ASN A 19 0.23 30.87 5.12
N VAL A 20 1.30 30.19 5.53
CA VAL A 20 1.54 28.78 5.20
C VAL A 20 1.09 27.90 6.38
N ASN A 21 0.19 26.95 6.11
CA ASN A 21 -0.25 25.92 7.06
C ASN A 21 0.61 24.66 6.97
N GLU A 22 0.98 24.27 5.75
CA GLU A 22 1.73 23.04 5.51
C GLU A 22 2.54 23.16 4.22
N VAL A 23 3.74 22.58 4.20
CA VAL A 23 4.57 22.46 3.00
C VAL A 23 4.97 21.00 2.84
N THR A 24 4.73 20.43 1.67
CA THR A 24 5.20 19.09 1.28
C THR A 24 5.89 19.16 -0.08
N HIS A 25 6.54 18.08 -0.52
CA HIS A 25 7.13 18.03 -1.86
C HIS A 25 7.03 16.64 -2.49
N CYS A 26 6.98 16.60 -3.82
CA CYS A 26 7.19 15.39 -4.61
C CYS A 26 8.56 15.46 -5.31
N MET A 27 8.78 14.70 -6.39
CA MET A 27 10.04 14.72 -7.15
C MET A 27 10.31 16.05 -7.87
N THR A 28 9.28 16.83 -8.20
CA THR A 28 9.43 18.03 -9.04
C THR A 28 8.73 19.29 -8.52
N ARG A 29 7.91 19.20 -7.46
CA ARG A 29 7.06 20.31 -6.99
C ARG A 29 7.04 20.45 -5.47
N LEU A 30 7.06 21.70 -4.99
CA LEU A 30 6.69 22.07 -3.62
C LEU A 30 5.18 22.28 -3.59
N ARG A 31 4.52 21.87 -2.51
CA ARG A 31 3.07 22.03 -2.33
C ARG A 31 2.82 22.78 -1.03
N PHE A 32 2.28 23.99 -1.15
CA PHE A 32 1.93 24.84 -0.02
C PHE A 32 0.42 24.80 0.21
N LYS A 33 0.02 24.35 1.40
CA LYS A 33 -1.32 24.58 1.90
C LYS A 33 -1.32 25.92 2.61
N VAL A 34 -2.05 26.91 2.09
CA VAL A 34 -2.06 28.27 2.61
C VAL A 34 -3.36 28.59 3.37
N LYS A 35 -3.32 29.52 4.32
CA LYS A 35 -4.51 29.99 5.06
C LYS A 35 -5.44 30.82 4.17
N SER A 36 -4.86 31.64 3.30
CA SER A 36 -5.59 32.54 2.42
C SER A 36 -4.93 32.57 1.05
N ALA A 37 -5.60 32.01 0.03
CA ALA A 37 -5.15 32.03 -1.36
C ALA A 37 -5.02 33.47 -1.90
N SER A 38 -5.84 34.41 -1.42
CA SER A 38 -5.79 35.83 -1.83
C SER A 38 -4.50 36.57 -1.45
N LYS A 39 -3.70 36.02 -0.52
CA LYS A 39 -2.39 36.60 -0.13
C LYS A 39 -1.23 36.05 -0.96
N VAL A 40 -1.50 35.10 -1.86
CA VAL A 40 -0.49 34.46 -2.72
C VAL A 40 -0.34 35.27 -4.00
N ASN A 41 0.86 35.77 -4.25
CA ASN A 41 1.21 36.49 -5.46
C ASN A 41 1.74 35.51 -6.52
N LYS A 42 0.82 34.88 -7.25
CA LYS A 42 1.14 33.86 -8.27
C LYS A 42 2.02 34.40 -9.41
N ASP A 43 1.79 35.65 -9.82
CA ASP A 43 2.53 36.28 -10.92
C ASP A 43 4.00 36.58 -10.56
N LYS A 44 4.28 36.82 -9.28
CA LYS A 44 5.66 36.94 -8.80
C LYS A 44 6.30 35.58 -8.54
N LEU A 45 5.54 34.59 -8.04
CA LEU A 45 6.04 33.22 -7.85
C LEU A 45 6.50 32.58 -9.17
N SER A 46 5.75 32.79 -10.26
CA SER A 46 6.10 32.24 -11.58
C SER A 46 7.33 32.91 -12.20
N LYS A 47 7.75 34.08 -11.69
CA LYS A 47 8.93 34.84 -12.12
C LYS A 47 10.13 34.67 -11.21
N THR A 48 9.99 33.96 -10.09
CA THR A 48 11.09 33.67 -9.16
C THR A 48 12.12 32.74 -9.81
N GLU A 49 13.41 33.04 -9.61
CA GLU A 49 14.51 32.29 -10.22
C GLU A 49 14.45 30.80 -9.80
N GLY A 50 14.38 29.90 -10.78
CA GLY A 50 14.30 28.45 -10.55
C GLY A 50 12.88 27.89 -10.39
N VAL A 51 11.84 28.73 -10.44
CA VAL A 51 10.45 28.27 -10.56
C VAL A 51 10.09 28.13 -12.04
N ILE A 52 9.65 26.93 -12.43
CA ILE A 52 9.24 26.60 -13.80
C ILE A 52 7.79 27.05 -14.02
N THR A 53 6.91 26.75 -13.06
CA THR A 53 5.52 27.19 -13.09
C THR A 53 4.89 27.11 -11.70
N VAL A 54 3.76 27.79 -11.52
CA VAL A 54 2.98 27.80 -10.28
C VAL A 54 1.57 27.38 -10.63
N VAL A 55 1.13 26.28 -10.03
CA VAL A 55 -0.17 25.66 -10.32
C VAL A 55 -0.96 25.61 -9.03
N GLU A 56 -2.22 26.05 -9.05
CA GLU A 56 -3.13 25.79 -7.94
C GLU A 56 -3.93 24.53 -8.25
N SER A 57 -3.83 23.52 -7.38
CA SER A 57 -4.48 22.23 -7.58
C SER A 57 -4.76 21.62 -6.20
N MET A 58 -5.98 21.09 -6.02
CA MET A 58 -6.45 20.48 -4.77
C MET A 58 -6.34 21.39 -3.53
N GLY A 59 -6.64 22.69 -3.69
CA GLY A 59 -6.56 23.66 -2.60
C GLY A 59 -5.15 23.95 -2.07
N GLN A 60 -4.12 23.63 -2.87
CA GLN A 60 -2.71 23.87 -2.56
C GLN A 60 -2.05 24.66 -3.69
N ILE A 61 -1.16 25.57 -3.33
CA ILE A 61 -0.29 26.28 -4.27
C ILE A 61 0.93 25.40 -4.52
N GLN A 62 1.07 24.90 -5.74
CA GLN A 62 2.17 24.05 -6.16
C GLN A 62 3.20 24.86 -6.94
N VAL A 63 4.42 24.91 -6.42
CA VAL A 63 5.55 25.58 -7.08
C VAL A 63 6.42 24.50 -7.73
N VAL A 64 6.45 24.48 -9.05
CA VAL A 64 7.19 23.50 -9.85
C VAL A 64 8.61 23.99 -10.02
N ILE A 65 9.58 23.24 -9.50
CA ILE A 65 11.02 23.60 -9.49
C ILE A 65 11.83 22.59 -10.31
N GLY A 66 11.28 21.38 -10.55
CA GLY A 66 11.96 20.27 -11.20
C GLY A 66 12.80 19.45 -10.22
N ASN A 67 13.82 18.76 -10.72
CA ASN A 67 14.66 17.82 -9.94
C ASN A 67 15.41 18.44 -8.74
N LYS A 68 15.42 19.77 -8.61
CA LYS A 68 16.07 20.50 -7.50
C LYS A 68 15.13 20.75 -6.31
N VAL A 69 13.87 20.31 -6.38
CA VAL A 69 12.83 20.67 -5.42
C VAL A 69 13.14 20.28 -3.97
N LYS A 70 13.83 19.15 -3.77
CA LYS A 70 14.26 18.71 -2.43
C LYS A 70 15.18 19.73 -1.75
N LYS A 71 16.14 20.30 -2.51
CA LYS A 71 17.11 21.28 -1.97
C LYS A 71 16.42 22.60 -1.59
N VAL A 72 15.39 23.00 -2.34
CA VAL A 72 14.60 24.20 -2.01
C VAL A 72 13.66 23.93 -0.85
N TYR A 73 13.04 22.75 -0.79
CA TYR A 73 12.22 22.31 0.35
C TYR A 73 12.99 22.38 1.66
N ASP A 74 14.21 21.81 1.68
CA ASP A 74 15.07 21.75 2.86
C ASP A 74 15.41 23.15 3.41
N GLU A 75 15.44 24.19 2.56
CA GLU A 75 15.61 25.58 2.98
C GLU A 75 14.29 26.25 3.39
N VAL A 76 13.18 25.96 2.72
CA VAL A 76 11.84 26.49 3.07
C VAL A 76 11.42 26.02 4.47
N ILE A 77 11.65 24.75 4.82
CA ILE A 77 11.27 24.21 6.14
C ILE A 77 12.06 24.83 7.30
N LYS A 78 13.23 25.44 7.03
CA LYS A 78 14.02 26.15 8.05
C LYS A 78 13.44 27.52 8.39
N ILE A 79 12.61 28.08 7.50
CA ILE A 79 12.09 29.45 7.59
C ILE A 79 10.61 29.45 8.02
N VAL A 80 9.84 28.43 7.61
CA VAL A 80 8.43 28.27 8.01
C VAL A 80 8.36 27.71 9.44
N PRO A 81 7.66 28.38 10.38
CA PRO A 81 7.43 27.81 11.70
C PRO A 81 6.56 26.57 11.54
N GLN A 82 7.07 25.41 11.94
CA GLN A 82 6.28 24.18 11.93
C GLN A 82 5.07 24.34 12.84
N SER A 83 3.87 24.42 12.27
CA SER A 83 2.65 23.99 12.96
C SER A 83 2.66 22.47 13.08
N ASN A 84 3.56 21.96 13.92
CA ASN A 84 3.20 20.83 14.75
C ASN A 84 2.16 21.36 15.74
N GLU A 85 1.04 20.66 15.85
CA GLU A 85 -0.13 20.98 16.67
C GLU A 85 -1.30 21.70 15.97
N VAL A 86 -2.49 21.10 16.17
CA VAL A 86 -3.85 21.51 15.79
C VAL A 86 -4.28 21.17 14.36
N GLY A 87 -4.96 20.02 14.19
CA GLY A 87 -5.79 19.83 12.98
C GLY A 87 -6.27 18.43 12.58
N LYS A 88 -6.02 17.34 13.31
CA LYS A 88 -6.86 16.12 13.16
C LYS A 88 -7.97 16.16 14.20
N LYS A 89 -9.11 16.75 13.82
CA LYS A 89 -10.38 16.45 14.47
C LYS A 89 -11.47 16.24 13.42
N ASN A 90 -12.11 15.08 13.58
CA ASN A 90 -13.35 14.60 12.99
C ASN A 90 -13.27 13.99 11.59
N GLU A 91 -12.51 12.91 11.47
CA GLU A 91 -13.12 11.69 10.93
C GLU A 91 -13.82 11.01 12.10
N SER A 92 -15.09 10.66 11.92
CA SER A 92 -15.84 9.79 12.82
C SER A 92 -15.12 8.46 12.94
N GLN A 93 -14.20 8.35 13.90
CA GLN A 93 -13.79 7.07 14.43
C GLN A 93 -15.03 6.46 15.06
N GLU A 94 -15.64 5.51 14.37
CA GLU A 94 -16.40 4.46 15.05
C GLU A 94 -15.57 4.03 16.26
N LYS A 95 -16.22 3.90 17.42
CA LYS A 95 -15.58 3.46 18.66
C LYS A 95 -14.97 2.08 18.44
N GLN A 96 -13.75 2.04 17.93
CA GLN A 96 -12.94 0.84 17.90
C GLN A 96 -12.71 0.44 19.37
N GLY A 97 -13.01 -0.81 19.71
CA GLY A 97 -12.75 -1.32 21.05
C GLY A 97 -11.30 -1.09 21.46
N ILE A 98 -11.05 -0.99 22.76
CA ILE A 98 -9.71 -0.73 23.35
C ILE A 98 -8.64 -1.64 22.74
N ILE A 99 -8.99 -2.90 22.48
CA ILE A 99 -8.13 -3.89 21.82
C ILE A 99 -7.75 -3.44 20.40
N ASN A 100 -8.71 -3.02 19.57
CA ASN A 100 -8.46 -2.57 18.20
C ASN A 100 -7.61 -1.31 18.14
N SER A 101 -7.75 -0.39 19.10
CA SER A 101 -6.88 0.79 19.20
C SER A 101 -5.44 0.42 19.58
N ILE A 102 -5.25 -0.52 20.52
CA ILE A 102 -3.91 -1.03 20.86
C ILE A 102 -3.28 -1.72 19.67
N LEU A 103 -4.02 -2.61 18.99
CA LEU A 103 -3.54 -3.32 17.81
C LEU A 103 -3.17 -2.37 16.66
N SER A 104 -3.97 -1.32 16.45
CA SER A 104 -3.69 -0.29 15.45
C SER A 104 -2.43 0.52 15.78
N ALA A 105 -2.24 0.85 17.06
CA ALA A 105 -1.04 1.53 17.52
C ALA A 105 0.21 0.65 17.30
N VAL A 106 0.16 -0.62 17.71
CA VAL A 106 1.27 -1.57 17.51
C VAL A 106 1.57 -1.74 16.01
N ALA A 107 0.54 -1.91 15.16
CA ALA A 107 0.74 -1.99 13.72
C ALA A 107 1.38 -0.72 13.14
N GLY A 108 0.95 0.46 13.60
CA GLY A 108 1.54 1.75 13.22
C GLY A 108 3.01 1.91 13.60
N ILE A 109 3.43 1.30 14.71
CA ILE A 109 4.83 1.31 15.19
C ILE A 109 5.73 0.44 14.29
N PHE A 110 5.25 -0.73 13.89
CA PHE A 110 6.04 -1.69 13.11
C PHE A 110 5.98 -1.48 11.61
N THR A 111 4.88 -0.96 11.06
CA THR A 111 4.72 -0.81 9.59
C THR A 111 5.89 -0.08 8.92
N PRO A 112 6.43 1.03 9.47
CA PRO A 112 7.57 1.72 8.88
C PRO A 112 8.87 0.91 8.87
N THR A 113 9.02 -0.12 9.73
CA THR A 113 10.24 -0.92 9.84
C THR A 113 10.24 -2.13 8.92
N ILE A 114 9.06 -2.59 8.47
CA ILE A 114 8.90 -3.80 7.63
C ILE A 114 9.82 -3.83 6.40
N PRO A 115 9.93 -2.77 5.57
CA PRO A 115 10.77 -2.83 4.37
C PRO A 115 12.25 -3.05 4.69
N ALA A 116 12.74 -2.40 5.75
CA ALA A 116 14.13 -2.55 6.19
C ALA A 116 14.37 -3.95 6.76
N ILE A 117 13.44 -4.48 7.57
CA ILE A 117 13.49 -5.84 8.11
C ILE A 117 13.52 -6.88 6.97
N ALA A 118 12.67 -6.69 5.95
CA ALA A 118 12.63 -7.58 4.79
C ALA A 118 13.95 -7.57 4.01
N GLY A 119 14.53 -6.38 3.77
CA GLY A 119 15.82 -6.24 3.08
C GLY A 119 16.96 -6.96 3.80
N VAL A 120 17.12 -6.70 5.10
CA VAL A 120 18.18 -7.35 5.89
C VAL A 120 17.92 -8.85 6.11
N GLY A 121 16.65 -9.26 6.19
CA GLY A 121 16.27 -10.67 6.28
C GLY A 121 16.61 -11.46 5.02
N MET A 122 16.46 -10.86 3.83
CA MET A 122 16.88 -11.48 2.57
C MET A 122 18.40 -11.67 2.52
N ILE A 123 19.16 -10.66 2.97
CA ILE A 123 20.62 -10.74 3.07
C ILE A 123 21.02 -11.89 4.01
N LYS A 124 20.37 -11.97 5.19
CA LYS A 124 20.58 -13.08 6.14
C LYS A 124 20.31 -14.44 5.51
N GLY A 125 19.19 -14.58 4.79
CA GLY A 125 18.84 -15.82 4.08
C GLY A 125 19.87 -16.22 3.02
N ILE A 126 20.38 -15.25 2.23
CA ILE A 126 21.44 -15.52 1.24
C ILE A 126 22.72 -15.99 1.94
N LEU A 127 23.13 -15.30 3.01
CA LEU A 127 24.31 -15.68 3.80
C LEU A 127 24.15 -17.09 4.39
N SER A 128 22.97 -17.43 4.89
CA SER A 128 22.65 -18.76 5.41
C SER A 128 22.76 -19.86 4.34
N VAL A 129 22.24 -19.62 3.13
CA VAL A 129 22.36 -20.57 2.01
C VAL A 129 23.81 -20.72 1.58
N LEU A 130 24.57 -19.62 1.48
CA LEU A 130 26.00 -19.68 1.16
C LEU A 130 26.75 -20.47 2.24
N ALA A 131 26.45 -20.23 3.52
CA ALA A 131 27.09 -20.94 4.62
C ALA A 131 26.81 -22.44 4.56
N MET A 132 25.55 -22.81 4.32
CA MET A 132 25.18 -24.22 4.14
C MET A 132 25.87 -24.85 2.92
N TYR A 133 25.92 -24.15 1.79
CA TYR A 133 26.52 -24.66 0.55
C TYR A 133 28.03 -24.92 0.71
N TYR A 134 28.78 -23.96 1.26
CA TYR A 134 30.22 -24.13 1.48
C TYR A 134 30.54 -25.16 2.56
N MET A 135 29.71 -25.25 3.62
CA MET A 135 29.83 -26.28 4.63
C MET A 135 29.63 -27.68 4.01
N ASN A 136 28.58 -27.88 3.21
CA ASN A 136 28.29 -29.20 2.62
C ASN A 136 29.24 -29.59 1.49
N LYS A 137 29.74 -28.64 0.69
CA LYS A 137 30.59 -28.93 -0.47
C LYS A 137 32.07 -29.02 -0.13
N ASN A 138 32.54 -28.12 0.73
CA ASN A 138 33.97 -27.93 0.98
C ASN A 138 34.35 -28.20 2.45
N GLY A 139 33.38 -28.46 3.34
CA GLY A 139 33.63 -28.56 4.79
C GLY A 139 34.09 -27.24 5.42
N VAL A 140 33.92 -26.11 4.72
CA VAL A 140 34.39 -24.80 5.16
C VAL A 140 33.24 -24.03 5.80
N ASP A 141 33.39 -23.67 7.07
CA ASP A 141 32.48 -22.74 7.72
C ASP A 141 32.83 -21.30 7.35
N ILE A 142 32.10 -20.72 6.38
CA ILE A 142 32.31 -19.33 5.99
C ILE A 142 31.87 -18.34 7.09
N LYS A 143 31.19 -18.80 8.15
CA LYS A 143 30.73 -17.92 9.24
C LYS A 143 31.88 -17.23 9.98
N GLU A 144 33.05 -17.85 9.96
CA GLU A 144 34.28 -17.30 10.56
C GLU A 144 34.97 -16.27 9.65
N THR A 145 34.57 -16.18 8.38
CA THR A 145 35.19 -15.23 7.45
C THR A 145 34.78 -13.80 7.77
N GLN A 146 35.72 -12.87 7.66
CA GLN A 146 35.48 -11.44 7.92
C GLN A 146 34.33 -10.88 7.06
N SER A 147 34.26 -11.28 5.79
CA SER A 147 33.18 -10.87 4.89
C SER A 147 31.80 -11.33 5.39
N TYR A 148 31.69 -12.57 5.86
CA TYR A 148 30.45 -13.06 6.45
C TYR A 148 30.10 -12.27 7.71
N ILE A 149 31.06 -12.06 8.61
CA ILE A 149 30.84 -11.32 9.86
C ILE A 149 30.33 -9.90 9.58
N ILE A 150 30.93 -9.18 8.61
CA ILE A 150 30.51 -7.82 8.23
C ILE A 150 29.10 -7.82 7.64
N LEU A 151 28.78 -8.74 6.72
CA LEU A 151 27.46 -8.82 6.10
C LEU A 151 26.38 -9.29 7.09
N ASN A 152 26.72 -10.20 8.00
CA ASN A 152 25.83 -10.66 9.06
C ASN A 152 25.59 -9.56 10.09
N ALA A 153 26.59 -8.74 10.42
CA ALA A 153 26.41 -7.57 11.29
C ALA A 153 25.41 -6.57 10.68
N MET A 154 25.47 -6.32 9.37
CA MET A 154 24.44 -5.55 8.67
C MET A 154 23.07 -6.21 8.78
N ALA A 155 23.00 -7.54 8.61
CA ALA A 155 21.76 -8.29 8.68
C ALA A 155 21.10 -8.24 10.09
N ASP A 156 21.90 -8.30 11.15
CA ASP A 156 21.46 -8.32 12.54
C ASP A 156 21.23 -6.91 13.13
N SER A 157 21.80 -5.88 12.50
CA SER A 157 21.77 -4.49 13.02
C SER A 157 20.36 -3.99 13.35
N ILE A 158 19.37 -4.29 12.50
CA ILE A 158 17.99 -3.82 12.71
C ILE A 158 17.35 -4.43 13.95
N PHE A 159 17.70 -5.68 14.25
CA PHE A 159 17.17 -6.42 15.40
C PHE A 159 17.89 -5.97 16.67
N TYR A 160 19.23 -5.86 16.62
CA TYR A 160 20.01 -5.41 17.77
C TYR A 160 19.61 -4.00 18.24
N PHE A 161 19.48 -3.07 17.30
CA PHE A 161 19.10 -1.67 17.55
C PHE A 161 17.59 -1.42 17.50
N MET A 162 16.77 -2.47 17.60
CA MET A 162 15.31 -2.37 17.56
C MET A 162 14.74 -1.42 18.62
N PRO A 163 15.28 -1.32 19.86
CA PRO A 163 14.87 -0.29 20.80
C PRO A 163 14.98 1.14 20.25
N ILE A 164 16.04 1.46 19.50
CA ILE A 164 16.25 2.80 18.91
C ILE A 164 15.21 3.06 17.81
N ILE A 165 15.06 2.10 16.91
CA ILE A 165 14.20 2.21 15.73
C ILE A 165 12.72 2.29 16.16
N LEU A 166 12.31 1.41 17.08
CA LEU A 166 10.95 1.41 17.61
C LEU A 166 10.69 2.59 18.54
N GLY A 167 11.71 3.10 19.24
CA GLY A 167 11.60 4.35 19.98
C GLY A 167 11.18 5.50 19.07
N TYR A 168 11.80 5.61 17.89
CA TYR A 168 11.42 6.62 16.89
C TYR A 168 10.00 6.42 16.33
N THR A 169 9.65 5.20 15.91
CA THR A 169 8.33 4.94 15.32
C THR A 169 7.20 5.01 16.35
N ALA A 170 7.44 4.58 17.59
CA ALA A 170 6.52 4.76 18.72
C ALA A 170 6.32 6.24 19.07
N ALA A 171 7.37 7.05 19.02
CA ALA A 171 7.25 8.49 19.25
C ALA A 171 6.35 9.16 18.21
N LYS A 172 6.41 8.69 16.96
CA LYS A 172 5.52 9.16 15.89
C LYS A 172 4.06 8.76 16.13
N VAL A 173 3.81 7.57 16.67
CA VAL A 173 2.45 7.08 16.95
C VAL A 173 1.84 7.75 18.19
N PHE A 174 2.63 7.91 19.27
CA PHE A 174 2.15 8.48 20.53
C PHE A 174 2.29 10.00 20.62
N ASN A 175 2.86 10.65 19.61
CA ASN A 175 3.19 12.08 19.60
C ASN A 175 4.12 12.47 20.76
N ALA A 176 5.20 11.73 20.95
CA ALA A 176 6.29 12.07 21.86
C ALA A 176 7.51 12.61 21.09
N ASN A 177 8.49 13.18 21.79
CA ASN A 177 9.72 13.63 21.17
C ASN A 177 10.54 12.46 20.59
N LYS A 178 10.76 12.53 19.27
CA LYS A 178 11.41 11.48 18.50
C LYS A 178 12.88 11.27 18.90
N ILE A 179 13.62 12.35 19.13
CA ILE A 179 15.04 12.28 19.47
C ILE A 179 15.23 11.78 20.90
N ILE A 180 14.45 12.30 21.86
CA ILE A 180 14.49 11.80 23.26
C ILE A 180 14.16 10.31 23.29
N SER A 181 13.16 9.89 22.52
CA SER A 181 12.77 8.48 22.43
C SER A 181 13.89 7.59 21.85
N MET A 182 14.59 8.06 20.83
CA MET A 182 15.77 7.38 20.29
C MET A 182 16.91 7.34 21.30
N VAL A 183 17.14 8.40 22.08
CA VAL A 183 18.17 8.43 23.13
C VAL A 183 17.86 7.41 24.23
N LEU A 184 16.60 7.29 24.65
CA LEU A 184 16.18 6.23 25.59
C LEU A 184 16.48 4.83 25.02
N GLY A 185 16.09 4.56 23.78
CA GLY A 185 16.40 3.30 23.12
C GLY A 185 17.91 3.05 22.98
N ALA A 186 18.69 4.09 22.67
CA ALA A 186 20.14 4.01 22.50
C ALA A 186 20.84 3.73 23.83
N THR A 187 20.33 4.28 24.94
CA THR A 187 20.82 3.99 26.29
C THR A 187 20.68 2.50 26.61
N LEU A 188 19.55 1.89 26.25
CA LEU A 188 19.31 0.45 26.45
C LEU A 188 20.21 -0.46 25.59
N CYS A 189 20.70 0.06 24.46
CA CYS A 189 21.64 -0.61 23.57
C CYS A 189 23.11 -0.25 23.84
N TYR A 190 23.40 0.61 24.82
CA TYR A 190 24.76 1.10 25.04
C TYR A 190 25.68 -0.03 25.52
N PRO A 191 26.85 -0.28 24.91
CA PRO A 191 27.68 -1.46 25.18
C PRO A 191 28.05 -1.65 26.65
N THR A 192 28.37 -0.58 27.38
CA THR A 192 28.70 -0.67 28.81
C THR A 192 27.47 -1.01 29.65
N PHE A 193 26.29 -0.50 29.26
CA PHE A 193 25.03 -0.80 29.92
C PHE A 193 24.63 -2.26 29.68
N THR A 194 24.73 -2.75 28.44
CA THR A 194 24.40 -4.13 28.10
C THR A 194 25.35 -5.12 28.78
N ALA A 195 26.65 -4.82 28.84
CA ALA A 195 27.62 -5.61 29.59
C ALA A 195 27.31 -5.66 31.10
N LEU A 196 26.92 -4.53 31.71
CA LEU A 196 26.52 -4.48 33.10
C LEU A 196 25.29 -5.36 33.39
N MET A 197 24.28 -5.30 32.51
CA MET A 197 23.06 -6.10 32.67
C MET A 197 23.28 -7.60 32.41
N ALA A 198 24.33 -7.96 31.66
CA ALA A 198 24.68 -9.33 31.32
C ALA A 198 25.66 -10.03 32.30
N GLY A 199 26.34 -9.30 33.20
CA GLY A 199 27.27 -9.88 34.17
C GLY A 199 26.60 -10.85 35.16
N GLU A 200 27.32 -11.34 36.17
CA GLU A 200 26.71 -12.21 37.21
C GLU A 200 26.21 -11.40 38.42
N GLU A 201 26.90 -10.31 38.78
CA GLU A 201 26.58 -9.51 39.96
C GLU A 201 25.24 -8.77 39.89
N SER A 202 24.61 -8.55 41.04
CA SER A 202 23.36 -7.78 41.11
C SER A 202 23.59 -6.32 40.72
N VAL A 203 22.79 -5.82 39.78
CA VAL A 203 22.87 -4.41 39.34
C VAL A 203 22.03 -3.54 40.27
N ARG A 204 22.58 -2.41 40.73
CA ARG A 204 21.88 -1.43 41.55
C ARG A 204 21.90 -0.05 40.91
N PHE A 205 20.78 0.66 40.98
CA PHE A 205 20.66 2.05 40.58
C PHE A 205 20.13 2.85 41.77
N LEU A 206 20.88 3.86 42.22
CA LEU A 206 20.57 4.65 43.42
C LEU A 206 20.30 3.80 44.68
N GLY A 207 21.03 2.69 44.84
CA GLY A 207 20.89 1.75 45.96
C GLY A 207 19.76 0.72 45.82
N LEU A 208 18.89 0.86 44.82
CA LEU A 208 17.79 -0.07 44.54
C LEU A 208 18.22 -1.14 43.53
N ALA A 209 17.79 -2.39 43.75
CA ALA A 209 18.08 -3.49 42.84
C ALA A 209 17.31 -3.34 41.52
N VAL A 210 18.02 -3.45 40.40
CA VAL A 210 17.45 -3.40 39.05
C VAL A 210 17.28 -4.82 38.53
N THR A 211 16.11 -5.12 37.95
CA THR A 211 15.87 -6.41 37.28
C THR A 211 16.77 -6.52 36.05
N LYS A 212 17.65 -7.53 36.07
CA LYS A 212 18.55 -7.80 34.95
C LYS A 212 17.76 -8.36 33.78
N ALA A 213 17.99 -7.79 32.61
CA ALA A 213 17.34 -8.18 31.39
C ALA A 213 18.15 -7.74 30.17
N THR A 214 17.99 -8.50 29.09
CA THR A 214 18.50 -8.13 27.78
C THR A 214 17.51 -7.19 27.11
N TYR A 215 17.86 -5.91 27.04
CA TYR A 215 17.03 -4.89 26.38
C TYR A 215 17.34 -4.74 24.90
N THR A 216 18.54 -5.14 24.46
CA THR A 216 18.88 -5.27 23.04
C THR A 216 17.90 -6.24 22.39
N SER A 217 17.40 -5.90 21.20
CA SER A 217 16.39 -6.72 20.51
C SER A 217 15.03 -6.81 21.23
N SER A 218 14.80 -6.08 22.33
CA SER A 218 13.49 -6.02 22.97
C SER A 218 12.59 -4.98 22.30
N VAL A 219 11.30 -5.34 22.15
CA VAL A 219 10.28 -4.49 21.51
C VAL A 219 9.43 -3.79 22.55
N ILE A 220 8.79 -4.59 23.42
CA ILE A 220 7.67 -4.13 24.25
C ILE A 220 8.12 -3.10 25.30
N PRO A 221 9.26 -3.29 26.01
CA PRO A 221 9.74 -2.31 26.99
C PRO A 221 9.83 -0.88 26.47
N ILE A 222 10.42 -0.70 25.28
CA ILE A 222 10.60 0.64 24.72
C ILE A 222 9.26 1.23 24.25
N ILE A 223 8.33 0.44 23.71
CA ILE A 223 7.01 0.93 23.28
C ILE A 223 6.24 1.48 24.49
N ILE A 224 6.24 0.75 25.61
CA ILE A 224 5.58 1.19 26.86
C ILE A 224 6.27 2.44 27.40
N ALA A 225 7.61 2.48 27.39
CA ALA A 225 8.35 3.66 27.82
C ALA A 225 8.01 4.90 26.99
N ILE A 226 7.93 4.79 25.65
CA ILE A 226 7.61 5.95 24.80
C ILE A 226 6.14 6.36 24.93
N TRP A 227 5.24 5.39 25.12
CA TRP A 227 3.84 5.70 25.47
C TRP A 227 3.76 6.52 26.76
N ALA A 228 4.46 6.12 27.82
CA ALA A 228 4.52 6.87 29.07
C ALA A 228 5.21 8.23 28.89
N LEU A 229 6.29 8.31 28.11
CA LEU A 229 6.96 9.57 27.77
C LEU A 229 5.99 10.58 27.15
N SER A 230 5.05 10.15 26.30
CA SER A 230 4.06 11.05 25.70
C SER A 230 3.15 11.77 26.70
N TYR A 231 3.00 11.23 27.93
CA TYR A 231 2.28 11.89 29.02
C TYR A 231 3.24 12.70 29.89
N VAL A 232 4.41 12.15 30.22
CA VAL A 232 5.43 12.83 31.03
C VAL A 232 5.87 14.13 30.37
N GLU A 233 6.13 14.11 29.06
CA GLU A 233 6.53 15.28 28.29
C GLU A 233 5.47 16.39 28.36
N LYS A 234 4.19 16.07 28.13
CA LYS A 234 3.08 17.05 28.23
C LYS A 234 2.95 17.64 29.64
N VAL A 235 3.17 16.82 30.66
CA VAL A 235 3.17 17.28 32.06
C VAL A 235 4.33 18.25 32.29
N LEU A 236 5.54 17.90 31.87
CA LEU A 236 6.71 18.75 32.00
C LEU A 236 6.56 20.06 31.21
N GLU A 237 6.04 20.02 29.99
CA GLU A 237 5.75 21.20 29.17
C GLU A 237 4.71 22.13 29.80
N LYS A 238 3.77 21.57 30.57
CA LYS A 238 2.76 22.34 31.29
C LYS A 238 3.32 23.05 32.53
N TYR A 239 4.22 22.42 33.28
CA TYR A 239 4.73 22.97 34.53
C TYR A 239 6.03 23.78 34.40
N ILE A 240 6.82 23.55 33.35
CA ILE A 240 8.12 24.22 33.18
C ILE A 240 7.94 25.57 32.48
N PRO A 241 8.51 26.67 33.02
CA PRO A 241 8.48 27.99 32.40
C PRO A 241 9.12 28.01 31.00
N GLU A 242 8.56 28.80 30.09
CA GLU A 242 8.95 28.86 28.67
C GLU A 242 10.46 29.14 28.47
N VAL A 243 11.04 30.04 29.28
CA VAL A 243 12.45 30.46 29.18
C VAL A 243 13.44 29.31 29.33
N ILE A 244 13.11 28.29 30.13
CA ILE A 244 13.99 27.14 30.40
C ILE A 244 13.48 25.84 29.79
N LYS A 245 12.32 25.88 29.11
CA LYS A 245 11.61 24.70 28.61
C LYS A 245 12.47 23.87 27.65
N ILE A 246 13.20 24.54 26.77
CA ILE A 246 14.06 23.92 25.75
C ILE A 246 15.18 23.03 26.34
N ILE A 247 15.64 23.33 27.55
CA ILE A 247 16.68 22.56 28.25
C ILE A 247 16.03 21.59 29.24
N MET A 248 15.11 22.09 30.07
CA MET A 248 14.60 21.34 31.21
C MET A 248 13.62 20.22 30.83
N VAL A 249 12.78 20.40 29.79
CA VAL A 249 11.84 19.34 29.38
C VAL A 249 12.60 18.11 28.89
N PRO A 250 13.59 18.19 27.98
CA PRO A 250 14.37 17.03 27.58
C PRO A 250 15.16 16.38 28.72
N THR A 251 15.83 17.18 29.56
CA THR A 251 16.62 16.67 30.67
C THR A 251 15.76 15.91 31.68
N LEU A 252 14.66 16.51 32.13
CA LEU A 252 13.78 15.87 33.11
C LEU A 252 13.05 14.66 32.51
N SER A 253 12.69 14.71 31.23
CA SER A 253 12.13 13.56 30.53
C SER A 253 13.08 12.36 30.59
N LEU A 254 14.36 12.54 30.26
CA LEU A 254 15.35 11.44 30.33
C LEU A 254 15.61 10.97 31.77
N VAL A 255 15.78 11.90 32.70
CA VAL A 255 16.06 11.59 34.12
C VAL A 255 14.92 10.82 34.78
N VAL A 256 13.66 11.11 34.40
CA VAL A 256 12.49 10.40 34.92
C VAL A 256 12.27 9.08 34.17
N MET A 257 12.39 9.10 32.84
CA MET A 257 12.03 7.96 32.02
C MET A 257 13.04 6.81 32.08
N LEU A 258 14.33 7.08 32.26
CA LEU A 258 15.33 6.01 32.35
C LEU A 258 15.09 5.11 33.59
N PRO A 259 15.02 5.63 34.83
CA PRO A 259 14.68 4.82 36.01
C PRO A 259 13.31 4.15 35.88
N ALA A 260 12.30 4.86 35.38
CA ALA A 260 10.97 4.28 35.17
C ALA A 260 11.01 3.10 34.18
N THR A 261 11.85 3.20 33.15
CA THR A 261 12.07 2.10 32.20
C THR A 261 12.74 0.91 32.86
N LEU A 262 13.74 1.13 33.73
CA LEU A 262 14.46 0.03 34.39
C LEU A 262 13.64 -0.67 35.48
N PHE A 263 12.89 0.07 36.28
CA PHE A 263 12.15 -0.49 37.43
C PHE A 263 10.72 -0.92 37.09
N LEU A 264 10.08 -0.29 36.11
CA LEU A 264 8.66 -0.48 35.83
C LEU A 264 8.42 -1.00 34.42
N PHE A 265 8.73 -0.21 33.38
CA PHE A 265 8.32 -0.54 32.01
C PHE A 265 9.09 -1.71 31.41
N GLY A 266 10.36 -1.89 31.80
CA GLY A 266 11.21 -3.01 31.43
C GLY A 266 10.65 -4.34 31.91
N PRO A 267 10.56 -4.56 33.25
CA PRO A 267 9.99 -5.77 33.82
C PRO A 267 8.56 -6.06 33.33
N ILE A 268 7.70 -5.04 33.27
CA ILE A 268 6.33 -5.21 32.74
C ILE A 268 6.37 -5.63 31.27
N GLY A 269 7.14 -4.94 30.44
CA GLY A 269 7.22 -5.24 29.01
C GLY A 269 7.76 -6.64 28.73
N ILE A 270 8.75 -7.09 29.51
CA ILE A 270 9.30 -8.44 29.43
C ILE A 270 8.27 -9.47 29.89
N TYR A 271 7.58 -9.23 31.00
CA TYR A 271 6.54 -10.14 31.49
C TYR A 271 5.41 -10.29 30.47
N ILE A 272 4.94 -9.17 29.90
CA ILE A 272 3.94 -9.19 28.81
C ILE A 272 4.46 -9.96 27.60
N GLY A 273 5.72 -9.73 27.20
CA GLY A 273 6.35 -10.47 26.11
C GLY A 273 6.42 -11.97 26.37
N ASN A 274 6.76 -12.37 27.58
CA ASN A 274 6.80 -13.76 28.01
C ASN A 274 5.41 -14.40 28.00
N VAL A 275 4.37 -13.67 28.41
CA VAL A 275 2.98 -14.16 28.36
C VAL A 275 2.53 -14.37 26.92
N ILE A 276 2.79 -13.41 26.01
CA ILE A 276 2.44 -13.55 24.58
C ILE A 276 3.18 -14.75 23.98
N ASN A 277 4.47 -14.87 24.27
CA ASN A 277 5.30 -15.99 23.83
C ASN A 277 4.80 -17.33 24.43
N PHE A 278 4.31 -17.34 25.67
CA PHE A 278 3.71 -18.51 26.31
C PHE A 278 2.43 -18.97 25.61
N SER A 279 1.52 -18.08 25.24
CA SER A 279 0.31 -18.46 24.48
C SER A 279 0.61 -19.07 23.11
N TYR A 280 1.60 -18.54 22.40
CA TYR A 280 2.05 -19.11 21.12
C TYR A 280 2.79 -20.45 21.32
N LYS A 281 3.72 -20.51 22.27
CA LYS A 281 4.44 -21.74 22.63
C LYS A 281 3.50 -22.83 23.12
N TYR A 282 2.45 -22.51 23.87
CA TYR A 282 1.48 -23.49 24.34
C TYR A 282 0.78 -24.21 23.18
N ILE A 283 0.37 -23.48 22.14
CA ILE A 283 -0.24 -24.09 20.94
C ILE A 283 0.81 -24.90 20.16
N TYR A 284 2.04 -24.40 20.07
CA TYR A 284 3.13 -25.09 19.38
C TYR A 284 3.58 -26.37 20.11
N GLU A 285 3.68 -26.35 21.43
CA GLU A 285 4.03 -27.49 22.28
C GLU A 285 2.91 -28.52 22.36
N LEU A 286 1.63 -28.07 22.30
CA LEU A 286 0.49 -28.97 22.20
C LEU A 286 0.54 -29.79 20.92
N SER A 287 0.77 -29.14 19.78
CA SER A 287 1.02 -29.80 18.50
C SER A 287 1.60 -28.82 17.47
N PRO A 288 2.87 -29.01 17.04
CA PRO A 288 3.46 -28.20 15.97
C PRO A 288 2.65 -28.28 14.67
N ALA A 289 2.06 -29.44 14.39
CA ALA A 289 1.20 -29.68 13.24
C ALA A 289 -0.09 -28.84 13.31
N LEU A 290 -0.74 -28.80 14.47
CA LEU A 290 -1.97 -28.02 14.65
C LEU A 290 -1.69 -26.52 14.58
N CYS A 291 -0.60 -26.06 15.20
CA CYS A 291 -0.15 -24.68 15.11
C CYS A 291 0.12 -24.29 13.65
N GLY A 292 0.83 -25.14 12.91
CA GLY A 292 1.11 -24.97 11.50
C GLY A 292 -0.16 -24.93 10.65
N ALA A 293 -1.12 -25.83 10.91
CA ALA A 293 -2.40 -25.87 10.21
C ALA A 293 -3.23 -24.61 10.44
N PHE A 294 -3.30 -24.15 11.69
CA PHE A 294 -4.05 -22.95 12.05
C PHE A 294 -3.50 -21.72 11.32
N VAL A 295 -2.19 -21.51 11.40
CA VAL A 295 -1.54 -20.36 10.74
C VAL A 295 -1.63 -20.50 9.22
N GLY A 296 -1.26 -21.65 8.66
CA GLY A 296 -1.29 -21.89 7.21
C GLY A 296 -2.68 -21.81 6.58
N GLY A 297 -3.74 -22.13 7.31
CA GLY A 297 -5.12 -22.03 6.81
C GLY A 297 -5.73 -20.64 7.00
N LEU A 298 -5.58 -20.05 8.19
CA LEU A 298 -6.31 -18.82 8.54
C LEU A 298 -5.54 -17.53 8.25
N TRP A 299 -4.25 -17.59 7.94
CA TRP A 299 -3.47 -16.37 7.69
C TRP A 299 -4.09 -15.46 6.63
N CYS A 300 -4.47 -15.99 5.47
CA CYS A 300 -5.09 -15.19 4.41
C CYS A 300 -6.52 -14.74 4.76
N VAL A 301 -7.22 -15.43 5.66
CA VAL A 301 -8.48 -14.94 6.24
C VAL A 301 -8.21 -13.73 7.12
N LEU A 302 -7.16 -13.78 7.94
CA LEU A 302 -6.69 -12.64 8.74
C LEU A 302 -6.14 -11.49 7.86
N VAL A 303 -5.70 -11.77 6.63
CA VAL A 303 -5.35 -10.74 5.63
C VAL A 303 -6.59 -9.95 5.20
N ILE A 304 -7.70 -10.63 4.93
CA ILE A 304 -8.97 -9.98 4.54
C ILE A 304 -9.42 -8.96 5.61
N PHE A 305 -9.35 -9.36 6.88
CA PHE A 305 -9.76 -8.49 7.99
C PHE A 305 -8.65 -7.54 8.46
N GLY A 306 -7.46 -7.55 7.84
CA GLY A 306 -6.29 -6.79 8.28
C GLY A 306 -5.70 -7.24 9.63
N ALA A 307 -6.33 -8.23 10.29
CA ALA A 307 -5.95 -8.76 11.60
C ALA A 307 -4.57 -9.42 11.63
N HIS A 308 -4.05 -9.90 10.50
CA HIS A 308 -2.69 -10.47 10.42
C HIS A 308 -1.61 -9.47 10.85
N ARG A 309 -1.83 -8.16 10.66
CA ARG A 309 -0.89 -7.10 11.09
C ARG A 309 -0.69 -7.07 12.60
N ALA A 310 -1.69 -7.50 13.37
CA ALA A 310 -1.59 -7.64 14.82
C ALA A 310 -0.67 -8.79 15.25
N LEU A 311 -0.46 -9.79 14.38
CA LEU A 311 0.36 -10.96 14.68
C LEU A 311 1.83 -10.78 14.26
N LEU A 312 2.14 -9.88 13.32
CA LEU A 312 3.52 -9.62 12.87
C LEU A 312 4.51 -9.27 14.00
N PRO A 313 4.14 -8.46 15.02
CA PRO A 313 5.01 -8.17 16.15
C PRO A 313 5.51 -9.41 16.90
N ILE A 314 4.71 -10.48 16.93
CA ILE A 314 5.08 -11.75 17.58
C ILE A 314 6.27 -12.36 16.83
N GLY A 315 6.15 -12.51 15.50
CA GLY A 315 7.23 -13.04 14.68
C GLY A 315 8.49 -12.18 14.69
N ILE A 316 8.36 -10.84 14.72
CA ILE A 316 9.52 -9.94 14.82
C ILE A 316 10.19 -10.09 16.19
N SER A 317 9.40 -10.15 17.26
CA SER A 317 9.90 -10.35 18.62
C SER A 317 10.59 -11.71 18.79
N ASP A 318 10.07 -12.77 18.17
CA ASP A 318 10.66 -14.10 18.23
C ASP A 318 12.03 -14.14 17.54
N VAL A 319 12.17 -13.54 16.36
CA VAL A 319 13.47 -13.39 15.69
C VAL A 319 14.43 -12.58 16.56
N ALA A 320 13.93 -11.52 17.18
CA ALA A 320 14.76 -10.63 17.98
C ALA A 320 15.27 -11.29 19.28
N GLN A 321 14.45 -12.11 19.93
CA GLN A 321 14.81 -12.78 21.18
C GLN A 321 15.56 -14.09 20.98
N THR A 322 15.17 -14.87 19.96
CA THR A 322 15.65 -16.26 19.79
C THR A 322 16.43 -16.48 18.51
N GLY A 323 16.49 -15.46 17.63
CA GLY A 323 17.07 -15.58 16.29
C GLY A 323 16.21 -16.40 15.32
N ARG A 324 15.02 -16.86 15.73
CA ARG A 324 14.16 -17.78 14.96
C ARG A 324 12.69 -17.38 15.04
N GLN A 325 11.92 -17.69 14.01
CA GLN A 325 10.44 -17.57 14.02
C GLN A 325 9.80 -18.63 13.14
N ASN A 326 8.67 -19.19 13.59
CA ASN A 326 7.94 -20.21 12.83
C ASN A 326 6.62 -19.66 12.26
N LEU A 327 6.13 -18.53 12.81
CA LEU A 327 4.86 -17.91 12.42
C LEU A 327 4.80 -17.61 10.92
N LEU A 328 5.80 -16.92 10.39
CA LEU A 328 5.84 -16.63 8.96
C LEU A 328 6.19 -17.89 8.17
N ALA A 329 7.00 -18.81 8.67
CA ALA A 329 7.24 -20.07 7.97
C ALA A 329 5.90 -20.75 7.62
N PHE A 330 4.98 -20.87 8.58
CA PHE A 330 3.67 -21.51 8.37
C PHE A 330 2.73 -20.69 7.50
N ALA A 331 2.73 -19.36 7.67
CA ALA A 331 1.92 -18.50 6.82
C ALA A 331 2.42 -18.45 5.36
N GLY A 332 3.62 -19.00 5.08
CA GLY A 332 4.11 -19.25 3.74
C GLY A 332 3.20 -20.23 2.99
N ALA A 333 2.76 -21.30 3.65
CA ALA A 333 1.79 -22.22 3.06
C ALA A 333 0.49 -21.51 2.66
N ALA A 334 -0.01 -20.57 3.48
CA ALA A 334 -1.19 -19.78 3.15
C ALA A 334 -0.98 -18.97 1.86
N ASN A 335 0.16 -18.28 1.76
CA ASN A 335 0.51 -17.46 0.61
C ASN A 335 0.61 -18.27 -0.70
N PHE A 336 1.32 -19.40 -0.64
CA PHE A 336 1.44 -20.31 -1.78
C PHE A 336 0.11 -20.98 -2.14
N SER A 337 -0.78 -21.25 -1.16
CA SER A 337 -2.12 -21.76 -1.44
C SER A 337 -3.02 -20.74 -2.15
N GLN A 338 -2.87 -19.44 -1.87
CA GLN A 338 -3.62 -18.40 -2.59
C GLN A 338 -3.16 -18.29 -4.04
N ALA A 339 -1.84 -18.37 -4.26
CA ALA A 339 -1.28 -18.42 -5.60
C ALA A 339 -1.76 -19.66 -6.37
N GLY A 340 -1.74 -20.83 -5.73
CA GLY A 340 -2.19 -22.07 -6.35
C GLY A 340 -3.69 -22.07 -6.66
N ALA A 341 -4.54 -21.59 -5.76
CA ALA A 341 -5.97 -21.47 -6.04
C ALA A 341 -6.25 -20.52 -7.21
N ALA A 342 -5.56 -19.37 -7.29
CA ALA A 342 -5.68 -18.46 -8.42
C ALA A 342 -5.21 -19.13 -9.73
N LEU A 343 -4.17 -19.97 -9.69
CA LEU A 343 -3.74 -20.74 -10.84
C LEU A 343 -4.77 -21.79 -11.25
N GLY A 344 -5.42 -22.43 -10.28
CA GLY A 344 -6.54 -23.34 -10.53
C GLY A 344 -7.72 -22.64 -11.19
N VAL A 345 -8.02 -21.40 -10.79
CA VAL A 345 -9.01 -20.54 -11.47
C VAL A 345 -8.58 -20.27 -12.90
N PHE A 346 -7.34 -19.87 -13.15
CA PHE A 346 -6.80 -19.61 -14.50
C PHE A 346 -6.99 -20.79 -15.46
N PHE A 347 -6.75 -22.02 -15.00
CA PHE A 347 -6.91 -23.21 -15.84
C PHE A 347 -8.36 -23.65 -16.02
N LYS A 348 -9.24 -23.32 -15.08
CA LYS A 348 -10.65 -23.76 -15.09
C LYS A 348 -11.58 -22.77 -15.77
N THR A 349 -11.33 -21.48 -15.59
CA THR A 349 -12.16 -20.38 -16.08
C THR A 349 -12.15 -20.34 -17.61
N LYS A 350 -13.30 -20.11 -18.21
CA LYS A 350 -13.41 -19.80 -19.63
C LYS A 350 -13.27 -18.29 -19.86
N ASN A 351 -13.81 -17.48 -18.95
CA ASN A 351 -13.78 -16.03 -19.01
C ASN A 351 -12.37 -15.44 -19.15
N GLN A 352 -12.09 -14.79 -20.29
CA GLN A 352 -10.78 -14.21 -20.63
C GLN A 352 -10.28 -13.13 -19.66
N GLY A 353 -11.20 -12.31 -19.14
CA GLY A 353 -10.88 -11.28 -18.14
C GLY A 353 -10.46 -11.92 -16.82
N LEU A 354 -11.26 -12.86 -16.31
CA LEU A 354 -10.94 -13.62 -15.09
C LEU A 354 -9.67 -14.46 -15.27
N LYS A 355 -9.41 -14.99 -16.47
CA LYS A 355 -8.19 -15.72 -16.82
C LYS A 355 -6.95 -14.82 -16.69
N THR A 356 -6.99 -13.64 -17.29
CA THR A 356 -5.90 -12.66 -17.22
C THR A 356 -5.63 -12.21 -15.78
N ILE A 357 -6.68 -11.87 -15.04
CA ILE A 357 -6.59 -11.46 -13.63
C ILE A 357 -6.00 -12.59 -12.79
N SER A 358 -6.49 -13.82 -12.94
CA SER A 358 -6.08 -14.97 -12.13
C SER A 358 -4.62 -15.36 -12.37
N MET A 359 -4.12 -15.26 -13.61
CA MET A 359 -2.72 -15.51 -13.92
C MET A 359 -1.80 -14.45 -13.31
N SER A 360 -2.14 -13.17 -13.51
CA SER A 360 -1.39 -12.04 -12.93
C SER A 360 -1.35 -12.12 -11.40
N ALA A 361 -2.50 -12.44 -10.80
CA ALA A 361 -2.64 -12.61 -9.36
C ALA A 361 -1.84 -13.81 -8.81
N THR A 362 -1.75 -14.91 -9.55
CA THR A 362 -0.91 -16.07 -9.20
C THR A 362 0.55 -15.66 -9.05
N ILE A 363 1.08 -14.96 -10.06
CA ILE A 363 2.48 -14.49 -10.06
C ILE A 363 2.70 -13.55 -8.87
N THR A 364 1.80 -12.58 -8.69
CA THR A 364 1.90 -11.59 -7.61
C THR A 364 1.88 -12.25 -6.22
N ALA A 365 1.03 -13.25 -6.03
CA ALA A 365 0.96 -14.03 -4.79
C ALA A 365 2.22 -14.87 -4.55
N LEU A 366 2.85 -15.44 -5.58
CA LEU A 366 4.15 -16.14 -5.42
C LEU A 366 5.27 -15.21 -4.91
N PHE A 367 5.19 -13.91 -5.21
CA PHE A 367 6.10 -12.90 -4.68
C PHE A 367 5.67 -12.31 -3.31
N GLY A 368 4.59 -12.82 -2.73
CA GLY A 368 4.16 -12.49 -1.38
C GLY A 368 3.18 -11.35 -1.24
N ILE A 369 2.51 -11.01 -2.34
CA ILE A 369 1.41 -10.04 -2.37
C ILE A 369 0.15 -10.82 -2.73
N THR A 370 -0.65 -11.15 -1.71
CA THR A 370 -1.82 -12.04 -1.87
C THR A 370 -3.10 -11.30 -2.23
N GLU A 371 -3.15 -9.99 -2.02
CA GLU A 371 -4.35 -9.18 -2.18
C GLU A 371 -4.97 -9.31 -3.59
N PRO A 372 -4.19 -9.29 -4.69
CA PRO A 372 -4.74 -9.53 -6.03
C PRO A 372 -5.36 -10.92 -6.20
N ALA A 373 -4.79 -11.97 -5.58
CA ALA A 373 -5.32 -13.34 -5.66
C ALA A 373 -6.56 -13.53 -4.80
N ILE A 374 -6.55 -12.98 -3.57
CA ILE A 374 -7.68 -13.03 -2.64
C ILE A 374 -8.87 -12.30 -3.26
N TYR A 375 -8.73 -11.01 -3.60
CA TYR A 375 -9.86 -10.19 -4.03
C TYR A 375 -10.20 -10.34 -5.52
N GLY A 376 -9.19 -10.56 -6.37
CA GLY A 376 -9.38 -10.64 -7.82
C GLY A 376 -10.01 -11.94 -8.30
N ALA A 377 -9.78 -13.05 -7.56
CA ALA A 377 -10.26 -14.38 -7.96
C ALA A 377 -10.84 -15.18 -6.77
N ASN A 378 -10.02 -15.50 -5.77
CA ASN A 378 -10.32 -16.60 -4.85
C ASN A 378 -11.55 -16.34 -3.97
N LEU A 379 -11.62 -15.16 -3.35
CA LEU A 379 -12.74 -14.76 -2.49
C LEU A 379 -13.98 -14.44 -3.32
N ARG A 380 -13.80 -13.83 -4.50
CA ARG A 380 -14.89 -13.52 -5.43
C ARG A 380 -15.68 -14.77 -5.83
N LEU A 381 -14.96 -15.87 -6.09
CA LEU A 381 -15.53 -17.14 -6.51
C LEU A 381 -15.87 -18.09 -5.35
N LYS A 382 -15.50 -17.71 -4.11
CA LYS A 382 -15.70 -18.43 -2.83
C LYS A 382 -15.05 -19.82 -2.74
N LYS A 383 -15.38 -20.76 -3.64
CA LYS A 383 -14.87 -22.13 -3.65
C LYS A 383 -13.34 -22.20 -3.78
N PRO A 384 -12.67 -21.40 -4.63
CA PRO A 384 -11.20 -21.37 -4.67
C PRO A 384 -10.58 -20.89 -3.35
N MET A 385 -11.22 -19.93 -2.65
CA MET A 385 -10.76 -19.50 -1.32
C MET A 385 -10.81 -20.65 -0.31
N VAL A 386 -11.87 -21.45 -0.29
CA VAL A 386 -11.98 -22.61 0.61
C VAL A 386 -10.90 -23.65 0.28
N CYS A 387 -10.65 -23.91 -1.00
CA CYS A 387 -9.57 -24.79 -1.45
C CYS A 387 -8.20 -24.29 -0.97
N ALA A 388 -7.94 -22.98 -1.11
CA ALA A 388 -6.72 -22.35 -0.60
C ALA A 388 -6.58 -22.53 0.93
N VAL A 389 -7.62 -22.26 1.71
CA VAL A 389 -7.60 -22.40 3.18
C VAL A 389 -7.29 -23.84 3.61
N ILE A 390 -7.91 -24.84 2.98
CA ILE A 390 -7.68 -26.25 3.31
C ILE A 390 -6.26 -26.66 2.94
N CYS A 391 -5.81 -26.37 1.72
CA CYS A 391 -4.46 -26.75 1.27
C CYS A 391 -3.37 -25.96 2.00
N GLY A 392 -3.64 -24.71 2.38
CA GLY A 392 -2.77 -23.90 3.23
C GLY A 392 -2.65 -24.50 4.64
N ALA A 393 -3.74 -24.99 5.23
CA ALA A 393 -3.70 -25.69 6.51
C ALA A 393 -2.91 -27.01 6.42
N VAL A 394 -3.10 -27.81 5.37
CA VAL A 394 -2.33 -29.04 5.16
C VAL A 394 -0.84 -28.74 4.98
N GLY A 395 -0.50 -27.77 4.12
CA GLY A 395 0.88 -27.34 3.92
C GLY A 395 1.51 -26.83 5.21
N GLY A 396 0.78 -26.00 5.97
CA GLY A 396 1.22 -25.48 7.26
C GLY A 396 1.43 -26.58 8.30
N ALA A 397 0.56 -27.60 8.34
CA ALA A 397 0.72 -28.75 9.24
C ALA A 397 2.03 -29.51 8.98
N ILE A 398 2.37 -29.72 7.71
CA ILE A 398 3.60 -30.39 7.28
C ILE A 398 4.82 -29.58 7.70
N MET A 399 4.79 -28.26 7.49
CA MET A 399 5.83 -27.35 7.97
C MET A 399 6.00 -27.43 9.49
N GLY A 400 4.89 -27.46 10.22
CA GLY A 400 4.85 -27.59 11.67
C GLY A 400 5.47 -28.89 12.16
N MET A 401 5.08 -30.03 11.59
CA MET A 401 5.62 -31.36 11.92
C MET A 401 7.13 -31.46 11.66
N GLY A 402 7.60 -30.87 10.56
CA GLY A 402 9.02 -30.86 10.22
C GLY A 402 9.88 -29.90 11.01
N GLY A 403 9.27 -29.04 11.85
CA GLY A 403 9.99 -28.03 12.62
C GLY A 403 10.53 -26.88 11.74
N ALA A 404 9.83 -26.53 10.67
CA ALA A 404 10.25 -25.42 9.80
C ALA A 404 10.27 -24.09 10.57
N TYR A 405 11.41 -23.39 10.50
CA TYR A 405 11.58 -22.06 11.08
C TYR A 405 12.43 -21.17 10.16
N GLY A 406 12.23 -19.85 10.26
CA GLY A 406 13.07 -18.85 9.59
C GLY A 406 14.00 -18.19 10.60
N ASN A 407 15.21 -17.81 10.19
CA ASN A 407 16.17 -17.08 11.03
C ASN A 407 16.08 -15.55 10.90
N ALA A 408 15.14 -15.08 10.08
CA ALA A 408 14.83 -13.69 9.88
C ALA A 408 13.32 -13.52 9.71
N PHE A 409 12.88 -12.27 9.85
CA PHE A 409 11.55 -11.87 9.44
C PHE A 409 11.61 -11.47 7.96
N ALA A 410 10.91 -12.22 7.11
CA ALA A 410 10.89 -11.98 5.68
C ALA A 410 9.48 -12.24 5.14
N ASN A 411 9.05 -11.45 4.15
CA ASN A 411 7.72 -11.61 3.59
C ASN A 411 7.53 -13.02 2.99
N GLN A 412 6.30 -13.50 2.93
CA GLN A 412 5.96 -14.84 2.45
C GLN A 412 6.17 -14.94 0.94
N GLY A 413 7.24 -15.51 0.39
CA GLY A 413 7.33 -15.58 -1.08
C GLY A 413 8.51 -16.39 -1.58
N ILE A 414 8.58 -16.55 -2.91
CA ILE A 414 9.63 -17.35 -3.54
C ILE A 414 11.04 -16.78 -3.28
N LEU A 415 11.16 -15.45 -3.19
CA LEU A 415 12.43 -14.77 -2.95
C LEU A 415 12.95 -14.93 -1.51
N THR A 416 12.09 -15.35 -0.59
CA THR A 416 12.42 -15.45 0.84
C THR A 416 12.57 -16.90 1.32
N ILE A 417 12.39 -17.88 0.44
CA ILE A 417 12.70 -19.30 0.69
C ILE A 417 14.08 -19.50 1.35
N PRO A 418 15.17 -18.79 0.94
CA PRO A 418 16.48 -18.93 1.57
C PRO A 418 16.52 -18.70 3.08
N VAL A 419 15.61 -17.88 3.63
CA VAL A 419 15.54 -17.55 5.06
C VAL A 419 15.21 -18.77 5.93
N TYR A 420 14.59 -19.78 5.33
CA TYR A 420 14.15 -21.01 6.01
C TYR A 420 15.17 -22.14 5.90
N ALA A 421 16.28 -21.94 5.18
CA ALA A 421 17.29 -22.97 4.96
C ALA A 421 17.97 -23.41 6.27
N GLU A 422 18.18 -22.47 7.20
CA GLU A 422 18.79 -22.77 8.50
C GLU A 422 17.92 -23.61 9.45
N ALA A 423 16.70 -23.97 9.06
CA ALA A 423 15.86 -24.93 9.78
C ALA A 423 16.43 -26.36 9.85
N GLY A 424 17.53 -26.62 9.14
CA GLY A 424 18.08 -27.95 8.94
C GLY A 424 17.39 -28.69 7.80
N ALA A 425 17.94 -29.83 7.38
CA ALA A 425 17.47 -30.54 6.19
C ALA A 425 15.98 -30.93 6.30
N LEU A 426 15.56 -31.48 7.44
CA LEU A 426 14.17 -31.88 7.66
C LEU A 426 13.22 -30.68 7.67
N GLY A 427 13.55 -29.61 8.40
CA GLY A 427 12.72 -28.40 8.48
C GLY A 427 12.61 -27.68 7.15
N PHE A 428 13.72 -27.55 6.40
CA PHE A 428 13.72 -26.90 5.10
C PHE A 428 12.97 -27.72 4.03
N LEU A 429 13.15 -29.04 4.00
CA LEU A 429 12.39 -29.92 3.10
C LEU A 429 10.90 -29.91 3.43
N SER A 430 10.54 -29.85 4.70
CA SER A 430 9.14 -29.73 5.13
C SER A 430 8.53 -28.38 4.77
N TYR A 431 9.34 -27.31 4.78
CA TYR A 431 8.95 -26.01 4.23
C TYR A 431 8.67 -26.07 2.72
N LEU A 432 9.60 -26.60 1.94
CA LEU A 432 9.43 -26.75 0.49
C LEU A 432 8.24 -27.66 0.15
N GLY A 433 8.13 -28.80 0.83
CA GLY A 433 7.03 -29.75 0.69
C GLY A 433 5.69 -29.13 1.06
N GLY A 434 5.63 -28.38 2.17
CA GLY A 434 4.44 -27.65 2.59
C GLY A 434 4.01 -26.59 1.57
N CYS A 435 4.96 -25.81 1.02
CA CYS A 435 4.68 -24.83 -0.04
C CYS A 435 4.19 -25.50 -1.32
N ALA A 436 4.83 -26.60 -1.73
CA ALA A 436 4.43 -27.35 -2.93
C ALA A 436 3.04 -27.96 -2.78
N ILE A 437 2.74 -28.58 -1.63
CA ILE A 437 1.42 -29.16 -1.36
C ILE A 437 0.36 -28.07 -1.27
N ALA A 438 0.66 -26.94 -0.63
CA ALA A 438 -0.25 -25.80 -0.58
C ALA A 438 -0.55 -25.26 -1.99
N PHE A 439 0.48 -25.05 -2.82
CA PHE A 439 0.33 -24.50 -4.17
C PHE A 439 -0.34 -25.49 -5.13
N PHE A 440 0.25 -26.66 -5.35
CA PHE A 440 -0.30 -27.64 -6.29
C PHE A 440 -1.61 -28.24 -5.78
N GLY A 441 -1.73 -28.48 -4.48
CA GLY A 441 -2.96 -28.96 -3.87
C GLY A 441 -4.12 -27.98 -4.05
N SER A 442 -3.89 -26.68 -3.83
CA SER A 442 -4.94 -25.67 -4.05
C SER A 442 -5.27 -25.48 -5.53
N ALA A 443 -4.28 -25.55 -6.44
CA ALA A 443 -4.51 -25.48 -7.89
C ALA A 443 -5.35 -26.66 -8.40
N ILE A 444 -4.97 -27.87 -8.02
CA ILE A 444 -5.67 -29.11 -8.43
C ILE A 444 -7.07 -29.16 -7.81
N SER A 445 -7.20 -28.90 -6.51
CA SER A 445 -8.51 -28.93 -5.83
C SER A 445 -9.44 -27.85 -6.39
N THR A 446 -8.95 -26.64 -6.66
CA THR A 446 -9.75 -25.59 -7.29
C THR A 446 -10.22 -26.00 -8.69
N TYR A 447 -9.35 -26.62 -9.49
CA TYR A 447 -9.71 -27.12 -10.82
C TYR A 447 -10.75 -28.25 -10.78
N LEU A 448 -10.63 -29.17 -9.83
CA LEU A 448 -11.51 -30.33 -9.68
C LEU A 448 -12.87 -29.96 -9.08
N VAL A 449 -12.88 -29.21 -7.97
CA VAL A 449 -14.11 -28.74 -7.29
C VAL A 449 -14.90 -27.81 -8.23
N GLY A 450 -14.18 -27.03 -9.03
CA GLY A 450 -14.78 -26.04 -9.92
C GLY A 450 -15.47 -24.91 -9.16
N PHE A 451 -15.94 -23.93 -9.91
CA PHE A 451 -16.66 -22.78 -9.39
C PHE A 451 -17.70 -22.34 -10.40
N GLU A 452 -18.68 -21.57 -9.91
CA GLU A 452 -19.58 -20.83 -10.79
C GLU A 452 -18.72 -19.78 -11.48
N ASP A 453 -18.39 -20.05 -12.73
CA ASP A 453 -17.62 -19.13 -13.53
C ASP A 453 -18.41 -17.83 -13.68
N LEU A 454 -17.70 -16.72 -13.74
CA LEU A 454 -18.34 -15.46 -14.09
C LEU A 454 -18.83 -15.63 -15.50
N GLU A 455 -20.11 -15.34 -15.74
CA GLU A 455 -20.68 -15.41 -17.08
C GLU A 455 -19.70 -14.74 -18.04
N GLU A 456 -19.13 -15.55 -18.92
CA GLU A 456 -18.67 -14.97 -20.15
C GLU A 456 -19.92 -14.39 -20.78
N SER A 457 -19.88 -13.10 -20.99
CA SER A 457 -20.51 -12.54 -22.16
C SER A 457 -19.81 -13.10 -23.41
N SER A 458 -19.99 -14.40 -23.66
CA SER A 458 -19.60 -15.11 -24.86
C SER A 458 -20.88 -15.68 -25.46
N ASN A 459 -21.13 -15.25 -26.69
CA ASN A 459 -21.91 -15.96 -27.70
C ASN A 459 -23.16 -16.71 -27.19
N LYS A 460 -24.30 -16.00 -27.20
CA LYS A 460 -25.49 -16.64 -27.76
C LYS A 460 -25.15 -17.06 -29.19
N GLU A 461 -24.86 -18.34 -29.40
CA GLU A 461 -24.86 -18.93 -30.73
C GLU A 461 -26.21 -18.68 -31.42
N ASN A 462 -26.11 -18.25 -32.68
CA ASN A 462 -27.11 -18.43 -33.74
C ASN A 462 -28.54 -17.96 -33.44
N SER A 463 -28.72 -16.65 -33.39
CA SER A 463 -29.80 -16.05 -34.17
C SER A 463 -29.14 -15.22 -35.25
N SER A 464 -29.14 -15.74 -36.47
CA SER A 464 -28.72 -15.04 -37.68
C SER A 464 -29.53 -13.76 -37.87
N ILE A 465 -29.08 -12.66 -37.26
CA ILE A 465 -29.38 -11.33 -37.76
C ILE A 465 -28.29 -11.05 -38.79
N LYS A 466 -28.65 -11.18 -40.06
CA LYS A 466 -27.86 -10.66 -41.17
C LYS A 466 -27.61 -9.18 -40.90
N ILE A 467 -26.41 -8.84 -40.46
CA ILE A 467 -25.94 -7.47 -40.55
C ILE A 467 -25.31 -7.35 -41.92
N GLU A 468 -26.02 -6.72 -42.85
CA GLU A 468 -25.42 -6.22 -44.08
C GLU A 468 -24.48 -5.06 -43.73
N THR A 469 -23.20 -5.34 -43.56
CA THR A 469 -22.16 -4.31 -43.59
C THR A 469 -21.39 -4.42 -44.89
N LYS A 470 -21.45 -3.36 -45.70
CA LYS A 470 -20.47 -3.11 -46.76
C LYS A 470 -19.10 -2.87 -46.10
N ASP A 471 -18.09 -3.62 -46.55
CA ASP A 471 -16.65 -3.34 -46.40
C ASP A 471 -15.95 -3.48 -45.02
N GLY A 472 -16.53 -4.15 -44.01
CA GLY A 472 -15.76 -4.54 -42.80
C GLY A 472 -15.37 -3.40 -41.84
N VAL A 473 -16.02 -2.24 -41.97
CA VAL A 473 -15.87 -1.07 -41.11
C VAL A 473 -17.16 -0.87 -40.31
N ILE A 474 -17.03 -0.62 -39.00
CA ILE A 474 -18.14 -0.34 -38.09
C ILE A 474 -18.04 1.11 -37.61
N ASP A 475 -19.07 1.91 -37.89
CA ASP A 475 -19.10 3.31 -37.47
C ASP A 475 -19.90 3.48 -36.17
N ILE A 476 -19.38 4.34 -35.27
CA ILE A 476 -19.98 4.71 -34.00
C ILE A 476 -20.33 6.20 -34.04
N THR A 477 -21.58 6.54 -33.73
CA THR A 477 -22.00 7.95 -33.68
C THR A 477 -21.53 8.67 -32.42
N SER A 478 -21.49 10.01 -32.45
CA SER A 478 -21.09 10.79 -31.30
C SER A 478 -22.09 10.66 -30.15
N PRO A 479 -21.65 10.35 -28.92
CA PRO A 479 -22.54 10.35 -27.75
C PRO A 479 -22.86 11.77 -27.26
N VAL A 480 -22.21 12.81 -27.78
CA VAL A 480 -22.40 14.20 -27.36
C VAL A 480 -22.21 15.16 -28.52
N GLU A 481 -23.02 16.21 -28.57
CA GLU A 481 -22.92 17.25 -29.60
C GLU A 481 -21.88 18.31 -29.17
N GLY A 482 -20.96 18.65 -30.07
CA GLY A 482 -19.94 19.65 -29.79
C GLY A 482 -18.78 19.70 -30.78
N GLU A 483 -17.77 20.49 -30.41
CA GLU A 483 -16.52 20.64 -31.18
C GLU A 483 -15.57 19.48 -30.88
N CYS A 484 -15.03 18.84 -31.91
CA CYS A 484 -14.10 17.72 -31.75
C CYS A 484 -12.68 18.21 -31.53
N ILE A 485 -12.00 17.57 -30.59
CA ILE A 485 -10.62 17.85 -30.21
C ILE A 485 -9.86 16.52 -30.17
N GLU A 486 -8.63 16.50 -30.68
CA GLU A 486 -7.80 15.30 -30.59
C GLU A 486 -7.51 14.96 -29.11
N LEU A 487 -7.44 13.66 -28.77
CA LEU A 487 -7.12 13.25 -27.39
C LEU A 487 -5.81 13.86 -26.90
N SER A 488 -4.80 13.97 -27.75
CA SER A 488 -3.50 14.59 -27.49
C SER A 488 -3.57 16.06 -27.03
N GLU A 489 -4.65 16.76 -27.32
CA GLU A 489 -4.87 18.16 -26.95
C GLU A 489 -5.72 18.31 -25.67
N VAL A 490 -6.20 17.20 -25.11
CA VAL A 490 -6.93 17.21 -23.84
C VAL A 490 -5.98 17.59 -22.70
N LYS A 491 -6.43 18.47 -21.82
CA LYS A 491 -5.65 18.98 -20.66
C LYS A 491 -5.59 17.99 -19.49
N ASP A 492 -5.36 16.71 -19.81
CA ASP A 492 -5.18 15.62 -18.87
C ASP A 492 -4.19 14.60 -19.46
N ASP A 493 -3.12 14.32 -18.73
CA ASP A 493 -2.02 13.48 -19.22
C ASP A 493 -2.45 12.03 -19.52
N VAL A 494 -3.45 11.50 -18.83
CA VAL A 494 -3.90 10.10 -18.99
C VAL A 494 -4.69 9.93 -20.29
N PHE A 495 -5.57 10.89 -20.59
CA PHE A 495 -6.33 10.90 -21.84
C PHE A 495 -5.45 11.30 -23.03
N ALA A 496 -4.57 12.29 -22.86
CA ALA A 496 -3.67 12.74 -23.92
C ALA A 496 -2.63 11.70 -24.32
N SER A 497 -2.20 10.84 -23.39
CA SER A 497 -1.28 9.74 -23.72
C SER A 497 -1.95 8.53 -24.35
N LYS A 498 -3.30 8.53 -24.50
CA LYS A 498 -4.10 7.39 -24.99
C LYS A 498 -3.90 6.09 -24.18
N ALA A 499 -3.47 6.19 -22.92
CA ALA A 499 -3.21 5.01 -22.09
C ALA A 499 -4.49 4.21 -21.76
N MET A 500 -5.65 4.86 -21.87
CA MET A 500 -6.98 4.29 -21.62
C MET A 500 -7.64 3.73 -22.88
N GLY A 501 -7.00 3.84 -24.06
CA GLY A 501 -7.54 3.44 -25.35
C GLY A 501 -7.48 4.56 -26.39
N GLU A 502 -7.80 4.21 -27.64
CA GLU A 502 -7.95 5.15 -28.75
C GLU A 502 -9.34 5.81 -28.75
N GLY A 503 -9.43 7.02 -29.27
CA GLY A 503 -10.67 7.77 -29.32
C GLY A 503 -10.45 9.26 -29.58
N ILE A 504 -11.42 10.06 -29.16
CA ILE A 504 -11.48 11.50 -29.39
C ILE A 504 -12.08 12.21 -28.19
N ALA A 505 -11.87 13.52 -28.06
CA ALA A 505 -12.58 14.32 -27.08
C ALA A 505 -13.54 15.28 -27.78
N VAL A 506 -14.65 15.59 -27.11
CA VAL A 506 -15.64 16.56 -27.60
C VAL A 506 -15.81 17.66 -26.57
N LEU A 507 -15.73 18.91 -26.99
CA LEU A 507 -16.12 20.07 -26.20
C LEU A 507 -17.63 20.29 -26.37
N PRO A 508 -18.46 19.92 -25.38
CA PRO A 508 -19.90 19.84 -25.57
C PRO A 508 -20.55 21.23 -25.72
N THR A 509 -21.48 21.35 -26.67
CA THR A 509 -22.39 22.50 -26.78
C THR A 509 -23.73 22.23 -26.10
N LYS A 510 -24.10 20.95 -25.92
CA LYS A 510 -25.28 20.51 -25.17
C LYS A 510 -24.87 19.58 -24.03
N GLY A 511 -25.47 19.80 -22.86
CA GLY A 511 -25.19 19.07 -21.63
C GLY A 511 -25.92 17.72 -21.54
N VAL A 512 -25.87 16.90 -22.59
CA VAL A 512 -26.54 15.60 -22.62
C VAL A 512 -25.65 14.58 -23.33
N ILE A 513 -25.42 13.45 -22.66
CA ILE A 513 -24.82 12.25 -23.23
C ILE A 513 -25.92 11.31 -23.68
N THR A 514 -25.88 10.88 -24.93
CA THR A 514 -26.80 9.91 -25.53
C THR A 514 -26.08 8.62 -25.93
N ALA A 515 -26.82 7.52 -26.01
CA ALA A 515 -26.30 6.25 -26.50
C ALA A 515 -25.86 6.36 -27.97
N PRO A 516 -24.59 6.05 -28.30
CA PRO A 516 -24.07 6.18 -29.67
C PRO A 516 -24.49 5.03 -30.60
N THR A 517 -24.93 3.91 -30.04
CA THR A 517 -25.56 2.77 -30.71
C THR A 517 -26.41 2.02 -29.66
N ASP A 518 -27.08 0.95 -30.05
CA ASP A 518 -27.73 0.04 -29.11
C ASP A 518 -26.64 -0.57 -28.21
N CYS A 519 -26.77 -0.43 -26.89
CA CYS A 519 -25.71 -0.81 -25.95
C CYS A 519 -26.22 -1.17 -24.56
N GLU A 520 -25.35 -1.80 -23.78
CA GLU A 520 -25.53 -2.06 -22.36
C GLU A 520 -24.73 -1.04 -21.53
N VAL A 521 -25.32 -0.51 -20.46
CA VAL A 521 -24.61 0.33 -19.48
C VAL A 521 -23.75 -0.55 -18.56
N ALA A 522 -22.55 -0.89 -19.01
CA ALA A 522 -21.63 -1.79 -18.30
C ALA A 522 -21.17 -1.26 -16.94
N SER A 523 -20.92 0.06 -16.85
CA SER A 523 -20.56 0.70 -15.58
C SER A 523 -21.06 2.14 -15.51
N LEU A 524 -21.58 2.55 -14.35
CA LEU A 524 -22.01 3.91 -14.08
C LEU A 524 -21.39 4.39 -12.78
N PHE A 525 -20.60 5.45 -12.83
CA PHE A 525 -19.89 5.94 -11.66
C PHE A 525 -20.84 6.69 -10.71
N PRO A 526 -20.71 6.54 -9.37
CA PRO A 526 -21.64 7.17 -8.41
C PRO A 526 -21.77 8.69 -8.54
N THR A 527 -20.70 9.36 -8.96
CA THR A 527 -20.67 10.82 -9.16
C THR A 527 -21.06 11.25 -10.58
N LEU A 528 -21.45 10.32 -11.45
CA LEU A 528 -21.96 10.54 -12.82
C LEU A 528 -21.01 11.27 -13.78
N HIS A 529 -19.74 11.44 -13.39
CA HIS A 529 -18.70 12.03 -14.23
C HIS A 529 -18.26 11.12 -15.37
N ALA A 530 -18.55 9.82 -15.31
CA ALA A 530 -18.18 8.86 -16.35
C ALA A 530 -19.21 7.74 -16.47
N ILE A 531 -19.29 7.17 -17.65
CA ILE A 531 -20.12 6.01 -17.98
C ILE A 531 -19.35 5.09 -18.93
N GLY A 532 -19.31 3.80 -18.61
CA GLY A 532 -18.79 2.76 -19.47
C GLY A 532 -19.93 2.02 -20.15
N LEU A 533 -19.87 1.96 -21.47
CA LEU A 533 -20.84 1.32 -22.34
C LEU A 533 -20.22 0.09 -22.99
N ARG A 534 -21.05 -0.93 -23.18
CA ARG A 534 -20.72 -2.06 -24.03
C ARG A 534 -21.64 -2.01 -25.24
N LEU A 535 -21.07 -1.69 -26.38
CA LEU A 535 -21.81 -1.52 -27.63
C LEU A 535 -22.19 -2.89 -28.21
N ASP A 536 -23.31 -2.94 -28.94
CA ASP A 536 -23.78 -4.13 -29.66
C ASP A 536 -22.74 -4.69 -30.65
N ASN A 537 -21.88 -3.83 -31.18
CA ASN A 537 -20.76 -4.19 -32.05
C ASN A 537 -19.52 -4.77 -31.32
N GLY A 538 -19.58 -4.92 -29.99
CA GLY A 538 -18.50 -5.50 -29.18
C GLY A 538 -17.45 -4.51 -28.66
N ALA A 539 -17.54 -3.22 -29.00
CA ALA A 539 -16.65 -2.21 -28.45
C ALA A 539 -17.03 -1.83 -27.00
N GLU A 540 -16.02 -1.73 -26.14
CA GLU A 540 -16.16 -1.17 -24.79
C GLU A 540 -15.78 0.31 -24.83
N MET A 541 -16.76 1.17 -24.59
CA MET A 541 -16.61 2.61 -24.72
C MET A 541 -16.72 3.32 -23.36
N LEU A 542 -15.70 4.11 -23.01
CA LEU A 542 -15.74 5.02 -21.86
C LEU A 542 -16.06 6.44 -22.33
N ILE A 543 -17.10 7.03 -21.74
CA ILE A 543 -17.43 8.45 -21.90
C ILE A 543 -17.17 9.13 -20.56
N HIS A 544 -16.25 10.09 -20.53
CA HIS A 544 -15.87 10.82 -19.33
C HIS A 544 -16.27 12.29 -19.48
N VAL A 545 -17.27 12.75 -18.74
CA VAL A 545 -17.84 14.10 -18.88
C VAL A 545 -17.02 15.13 -18.10
N GLY A 546 -16.19 15.88 -18.80
CA GLY A 546 -15.31 16.90 -18.22
C GLY A 546 -14.09 16.32 -17.53
N ILE A 547 -13.07 17.15 -17.27
CA ILE A 547 -11.82 16.73 -16.62
C ILE A 547 -11.88 17.04 -15.12
N ASN A 548 -11.55 16.05 -14.28
CA ASN A 548 -11.62 16.12 -12.80
C ASN A 548 -13.03 16.41 -12.21
N THR A 549 -14.09 16.26 -12.99
CA THR A 549 -15.49 16.49 -12.56
C THR A 549 -15.98 15.49 -11.51
N VAL A 550 -15.24 14.40 -11.24
CA VAL A 550 -15.47 13.51 -10.09
C VAL A 550 -15.52 14.26 -8.76
N GLU A 551 -14.73 15.33 -8.62
CA GLU A 551 -14.65 16.17 -7.42
C GLU A 551 -15.96 16.95 -7.14
N LEU A 552 -16.82 17.12 -8.15
CA LEU A 552 -18.14 17.73 -7.98
C LEU A 552 -19.09 16.84 -7.16
N ASN A 553 -18.71 15.58 -6.90
CA ASN A 553 -19.49 14.64 -6.09
C ASN A 553 -20.94 14.50 -6.57
N GLY A 554 -21.15 14.46 -7.89
CA GLY A 554 -22.47 14.34 -8.53
C GLY A 554 -23.26 15.65 -8.65
N LYS A 555 -22.74 16.78 -8.15
CA LYS A 555 -23.39 18.08 -8.36
C LYS A 555 -23.40 18.43 -9.84
N TYR A 556 -24.52 18.99 -10.29
CA TYR A 556 -24.79 19.43 -11.66
C TYR A 556 -24.98 18.32 -12.69
N PHE A 557 -24.99 17.05 -12.26
CA PHE A 557 -25.30 15.89 -13.11
C PHE A 557 -26.70 15.36 -12.79
N THR A 558 -27.34 14.76 -13.79
CA THR A 558 -28.62 14.06 -13.67
C THR A 558 -28.51 12.71 -14.37
N LYS A 559 -28.85 11.65 -13.64
CA LYS A 559 -28.85 10.26 -14.11
C LYS A 559 -30.17 9.94 -14.80
N HIS A 560 -30.11 9.28 -15.96
CA HIS A 560 -31.30 8.77 -16.68
C HIS A 560 -31.36 7.25 -16.81
N VAL A 561 -30.24 6.56 -16.57
CA VAL A 561 -30.10 5.10 -16.73
C VAL A 561 -29.38 4.47 -15.54
N ASN A 562 -29.58 3.19 -15.27
CA ASN A 562 -28.87 2.40 -14.27
C ASN A 562 -27.79 1.51 -14.90
N GLN A 563 -26.85 1.06 -14.09
CA GLN A 563 -25.90 0.02 -14.51
C GLN A 563 -26.66 -1.27 -14.81
N GLY A 564 -26.34 -1.90 -15.95
CA GLY A 564 -27.01 -3.10 -16.48
C GLY A 564 -28.22 -2.82 -17.38
N ASP A 565 -28.62 -1.56 -17.55
CA ASP A 565 -29.72 -1.22 -18.46
C ASP A 565 -29.29 -1.42 -19.93
N LEU A 566 -30.19 -1.99 -20.73
CA LEU A 566 -30.08 -2.03 -22.19
C LEU A 566 -30.75 -0.78 -22.78
N VAL A 567 -30.00 0.00 -23.54
CA VAL A 567 -30.43 1.30 -24.09
C VAL A 567 -30.30 1.29 -25.61
N LYS A 568 -31.21 1.99 -26.28
CA LYS A 568 -31.19 2.14 -27.75
C LYS A 568 -30.43 3.37 -28.16
N LYS A 569 -29.92 3.36 -29.40
CA LYS A 569 -29.28 4.53 -30.01
C LYS A 569 -30.14 5.79 -29.82
N GLY A 570 -29.53 6.85 -29.29
CA GLY A 570 -30.17 8.14 -29.03
C GLY A 570 -30.83 8.29 -27.66
N ASP A 571 -30.94 7.22 -26.87
CA ASP A 571 -31.45 7.31 -25.50
C ASP A 571 -30.55 8.18 -24.63
N LYS A 572 -31.15 8.98 -23.74
CA LYS A 572 -30.41 9.85 -22.82
C LYS A 572 -29.80 9.02 -21.69
N LEU A 573 -28.52 9.19 -21.46
CA LEU A 573 -27.77 8.46 -20.43
C LEU A 573 -27.51 9.35 -19.20
N ILE A 574 -26.87 10.49 -19.43
CA ILE A 574 -26.49 11.47 -18.41
C ILE A 574 -26.80 12.86 -18.94
N SER A 575 -27.35 13.74 -18.11
CA SER A 575 -27.41 15.17 -18.39
C SER A 575 -26.57 15.95 -17.40
N PHE A 576 -26.01 17.08 -17.82
CA PHE A 576 -25.12 17.89 -17.01
C PHE A 576 -25.26 19.38 -17.36
N ASP A 577 -25.01 20.25 -16.38
CA ASP A 577 -25.10 21.70 -16.55
C ASP A 577 -23.72 22.28 -16.88
N ILE A 578 -23.49 22.56 -18.17
CA ILE A 578 -22.20 23.03 -18.70
C ILE A 578 -21.75 24.32 -18.00
N ASP A 579 -22.64 25.29 -17.83
CA ASP A 579 -22.31 26.59 -17.25
C ASP A 579 -21.96 26.47 -15.78
N LYS A 580 -22.69 25.66 -15.01
CA LYS A 580 -22.36 25.43 -13.59
C LYS A 580 -21.05 24.67 -13.42
N ILE A 581 -20.73 23.71 -14.29
CA ILE A 581 -19.46 22.99 -14.25
C ILE A 581 -18.29 23.93 -14.57
N LYS A 582 -18.42 24.76 -15.62
CA LYS A 582 -17.42 25.79 -15.95
C LYS A 582 -17.25 26.83 -14.84
N ASN A 583 -18.35 27.30 -14.24
CA ASN A 583 -18.33 28.25 -13.13
C ASN A 583 -17.73 27.67 -11.85
N ALA A 584 -17.82 26.34 -11.67
CA ALA A 584 -17.14 25.63 -10.60
C ALA A 584 -15.63 25.42 -10.87
N GLY A 585 -15.12 25.86 -12.03
CA GLY A 585 -13.71 25.83 -12.38
C GLY A 585 -13.24 24.56 -13.09
N TYR A 586 -14.17 23.72 -13.57
CA TYR A 586 -13.85 22.45 -14.22
C TYR A 586 -13.98 22.53 -15.74
N ASP A 587 -13.11 21.80 -16.45
CA ASP A 587 -13.17 21.64 -17.90
C ASP A 587 -14.30 20.67 -18.26
N VAL A 588 -15.11 21.00 -19.26
CA VAL A 588 -16.24 20.17 -19.73
C VAL A 588 -15.88 19.30 -20.94
N THR A 589 -14.64 19.38 -21.42
CA THR A 589 -14.11 18.52 -22.48
C THR A 589 -14.37 17.07 -22.10
N THR A 590 -15.06 16.35 -22.99
CA THR A 590 -15.60 15.01 -22.75
C THR A 590 -14.86 13.99 -23.60
N PRO A 591 -13.87 13.27 -23.06
CA PRO A 591 -13.26 12.14 -23.75
C PRO A 591 -14.27 11.02 -24.03
N VAL A 592 -14.20 10.49 -25.24
CA VAL A 592 -14.95 9.33 -25.76
C VAL A 592 -13.94 8.32 -26.28
N ILE A 593 -13.77 7.20 -25.57
CA ILE A 593 -12.62 6.31 -25.71
C ILE A 593 -13.10 4.88 -25.90
N VAL A 594 -12.43 4.12 -26.76
CA VAL A 594 -12.61 2.67 -26.93
C VAL A 594 -11.54 1.94 -26.13
N ASN A 595 -11.93 1.38 -24.99
CA ASN A 595 -11.01 0.78 -24.02
C ASN A 595 -10.36 -0.50 -24.55
N ASN A 596 -11.11 -1.31 -25.31
CA ASN A 596 -10.63 -2.55 -25.92
C ASN A 596 -10.10 -2.35 -27.34
N THR A 597 -9.33 -1.26 -27.56
CA THR A 597 -8.74 -0.92 -28.88
C THR A 597 -8.00 -2.10 -29.53
N PHE A 598 -7.33 -2.93 -28.72
CA PHE A 598 -6.54 -4.07 -29.21
C PHE A 598 -7.36 -5.19 -29.86
N ASP A 599 -8.68 -5.22 -29.64
CA ASP A 599 -9.59 -6.20 -30.24
C ASP A 599 -9.93 -5.85 -31.71
N PHE A 600 -9.58 -4.65 -32.15
CA PHE A 600 -9.86 -4.14 -33.49
C PHE A 600 -8.55 -3.95 -34.28
N GLY A 601 -8.62 -4.15 -35.60
CA GLY A 601 -7.46 -3.99 -36.47
C GLY A 601 -7.00 -2.53 -36.56
N GLN A 602 -7.95 -1.59 -36.51
CA GLN A 602 -7.67 -0.17 -36.42
C GLN A 602 -8.85 0.59 -35.81
N VAL A 603 -8.57 1.59 -34.97
CA VAL A 603 -9.56 2.56 -34.47
C VAL A 603 -9.24 3.91 -35.11
N VAL A 604 -10.15 4.43 -35.92
CA VAL A 604 -9.98 5.71 -36.64
C VAL A 604 -10.95 6.71 -36.07
N SER A 605 -10.44 7.84 -35.56
CA SER A 605 -11.29 8.96 -35.13
C SER A 605 -11.60 9.87 -36.30
N CYS A 606 -12.84 10.34 -36.42
CA CYS A 606 -13.25 11.26 -37.49
C CYS A 606 -12.58 12.63 -37.34
N LYS A 607 -12.16 13.20 -38.46
CA LYS A 607 -11.49 14.52 -38.53
C LYS A 607 -12.45 15.72 -38.65
N SER A 608 -13.73 15.53 -38.32
CA SER A 608 -14.70 16.64 -38.36
C SER A 608 -14.37 17.63 -37.24
N SER A 609 -14.48 18.93 -37.49
CA SER A 609 -14.32 19.95 -36.45
C SER A 609 -15.52 20.02 -35.50
N TYR A 610 -16.71 19.62 -35.95
CA TYR A 610 -17.93 19.61 -35.15
C TYR A 610 -18.76 18.36 -35.43
N VAL A 611 -19.42 17.83 -34.42
CA VAL A 611 -20.27 16.63 -34.52
C VAL A 611 -21.60 16.81 -33.78
N SER A 612 -22.66 16.30 -34.40
CA SER A 612 -23.95 16.04 -33.78
C SER A 612 -24.03 14.58 -33.31
N THR A 613 -25.05 14.25 -32.52
CA THR A 613 -25.28 12.87 -32.03
C THR A 613 -25.63 11.88 -33.14
N ASN A 614 -25.86 12.35 -34.37
CA ASN A 614 -26.09 11.49 -35.54
C ASN A 614 -24.85 11.31 -36.40
N ASP A 615 -23.79 12.09 -36.17
CA ASP A 615 -22.56 12.04 -36.95
C ASP A 615 -21.65 10.94 -36.40
N ASN A 616 -20.97 10.23 -37.30
CA ASN A 616 -19.98 9.22 -36.93
C ASN A 616 -18.73 9.91 -36.38
N ILE A 617 -18.23 9.42 -35.24
CA ILE A 617 -17.08 10.01 -34.56
C ILE A 617 -15.90 9.04 -34.47
N ILE A 618 -16.16 7.74 -34.45
CA ILE A 618 -15.15 6.67 -34.42
C ILE A 618 -15.57 5.58 -35.43
N SER A 619 -14.62 5.14 -36.25
CA SER A 619 -14.75 3.99 -37.13
C SER A 619 -13.81 2.87 -36.65
N LEU A 620 -14.35 1.67 -36.48
CA LEU A 620 -13.63 0.47 -36.08
C LEU A 620 -13.42 -0.42 -37.32
N VAL A 621 -12.18 -0.74 -37.63
CA VAL A 621 -11.82 -1.69 -38.69
C VAL A 621 -11.64 -3.06 -38.06
N LEU A 622 -12.42 -4.04 -38.51
CA LEU A 622 -12.31 -5.42 -38.02
C LEU A 622 -11.02 -6.07 -38.53
N VAL A 623 -10.40 -6.92 -37.70
CA VAL A 623 -9.27 -7.74 -38.12
C VAL A 623 -9.78 -8.72 -39.18
N GLY A 624 -9.29 -8.61 -40.41
CA GLY A 624 -9.59 -9.59 -41.46
C GLY A 624 -9.10 -10.97 -41.01
N ASN A 625 -9.99 -11.97 -41.10
CA ASN A 625 -9.65 -13.37 -40.83
C ASN A 625 -8.49 -13.87 -41.69
#